data_AF-A0A7S3C1S5-F1
#
_entry.id   AF-A0A7S3C1S5-F1
#
_cell.length_a   1.000
_cell.length_b   1.000
_cell.length_c   1.000
_cell.angle_alpha   90.00
_cell.angle_beta   90.00
_cell.angle_gamma   90.00
#
_symmetry.space_group_name_H-M   'P 1'
#
loop_
_entity.id
_entity.type
_entity.pdbx_description
1 polymer ?
#
loop_
_entity_poly.entity_id
_entity_poly.type
_entity_poly.pdbx_seq_one_letter_code
_entity_poly.pdbx_strand_id
1 'polypeptide(L)'
;MLNMSDRVRQRDLSYYEWRTDAEGPAMTWGMYAIGHLEGDPTPASLAKAAELFNRSFANTRVGPFGVWPETTKAHALVNFITGAGGFLQTALFGYGGLRIREGRLTLRPRLIEGTTALRLRGLHFRGFVFDVWHGGDATIFTLRGAPSGTAAPLVVASDQALAKPFRLGASGARAAFSATGADGAVRGVSFTLHV
;
A
#
# COMPACT_ATOMS: atom_id res chain seq x y z
N MET A 1 -9.81 -6.27 -13.90
CA MET A 1 -9.93 -4.80 -13.84
C MET A 1 -10.12 -4.29 -15.25
N LEU A 2 -10.92 -3.24 -15.44
CA LEU A 2 -11.04 -2.56 -16.73
C LEU A 2 -9.66 -2.04 -17.15
N ASN A 3 -9.31 -2.24 -18.42
CA ASN A 3 -8.06 -1.75 -18.99
C ASN A 3 -8.19 -0.23 -19.26
N MET A 4 -7.88 0.57 -18.24
CA MET A 4 -7.89 2.03 -18.31
C MET A 4 -6.47 2.57 -18.23
N SER A 5 -6.11 3.50 -19.12
CA SER A 5 -4.84 4.23 -19.05
C SER A 5 -4.76 5.09 -17.79
N ASP A 6 -3.55 5.33 -17.28
CA ASP A 6 -3.33 6.20 -16.12
C ASP A 6 -3.86 7.62 -16.37
N ARG A 7 -3.74 8.13 -17.61
CA ARG A 7 -4.30 9.42 -17.99
C ARG A 7 -5.82 9.47 -17.81
N VAL A 8 -6.54 8.44 -18.21
CA VAL A 8 -8.00 8.39 -18.04
C VAL A 8 -8.36 8.32 -16.57
N ARG A 9 -7.70 7.45 -15.80
CA ARG A 9 -7.92 7.35 -14.34
C ARG A 9 -7.71 8.67 -13.62
N GLN A 10 -6.62 9.38 -13.92
CA GLN A 10 -6.33 10.67 -13.29
C GLN A 10 -7.33 11.76 -13.68
N ARG A 11 -7.82 11.75 -14.94
CA ARG A 11 -8.89 12.66 -15.36
C ARG A 11 -10.21 12.37 -14.67
N ASP A 12 -10.59 11.10 -14.55
CA ASP A 12 -11.80 10.70 -13.83
C ASP A 12 -11.71 11.09 -12.36
N LEU A 13 -10.59 10.76 -11.70
CA LEU A 13 -10.32 11.13 -10.31
C LEU A 13 -10.49 12.65 -10.11
N SER A 14 -9.81 13.44 -10.94
CA SER A 14 -9.89 14.90 -10.87
C SER A 14 -11.31 15.43 -11.13
N TYR A 15 -12.05 14.82 -12.06
CA TYR A 15 -13.40 15.25 -12.43
C TYR A 15 -14.42 15.00 -11.32
N TYR A 16 -14.33 13.85 -10.64
CA TYR A 16 -15.28 13.46 -9.60
C TYR A 16 -14.93 14.00 -8.22
N GLU A 17 -13.64 14.23 -7.93
CA GLU A 17 -13.22 14.70 -6.61
C GLU A 17 -13.85 16.05 -6.23
N TRP A 18 -13.80 17.03 -7.11
CA TRP A 18 -14.37 18.35 -6.80
C TRP A 18 -15.91 18.35 -6.79
N ARG A 19 -16.54 17.36 -7.43
CA ARG A 19 -17.99 17.16 -7.44
C ARG A 19 -18.50 16.34 -6.26
N THR A 20 -17.60 15.70 -5.54
CA THR A 20 -17.94 14.92 -4.36
C THR A 20 -18.37 15.89 -3.27
N ASP A 21 -19.46 15.56 -2.57
CA ASP A 21 -19.93 16.32 -1.43
C ASP A 21 -18.79 16.47 -0.40
N ALA A 22 -18.47 17.72 -0.05
CA ALA A 22 -17.48 18.02 0.97
C ALA A 22 -17.86 17.44 2.34
N GLU A 23 -19.13 17.16 2.60
CA GLU A 23 -19.60 16.52 3.83
C GLU A 23 -19.86 15.01 3.64
N GLY A 24 -19.36 14.44 2.54
CA GLY A 24 -19.45 13.01 2.25
C GLY A 24 -18.84 12.11 3.33
N PRO A 25 -19.21 10.82 3.34
CA PRO A 25 -18.89 9.91 4.43
C PRO A 25 -17.38 9.63 4.55
N ALA A 26 -16.93 9.24 5.74
CA ALA A 26 -15.52 9.13 6.12
C ALA A 26 -14.67 8.19 5.25
N MET A 27 -15.32 7.24 4.56
CA MET A 27 -14.67 6.32 3.61
C MET A 27 -14.16 7.03 2.35
N THR A 28 -14.74 8.18 2.00
CA THR A 28 -14.52 8.89 0.74
C THR A 28 -13.08 9.34 0.55
N TRP A 29 -12.54 10.01 1.58
CA TRP A 29 -11.25 10.71 1.47
C TRP A 29 -10.08 9.73 1.32
N GLY A 30 -10.16 8.57 1.97
CA GLY A 30 -9.17 7.51 1.81
C GLY A 30 -9.13 6.96 0.37
N MET A 31 -10.28 6.82 -0.29
CA MET A 31 -10.32 6.32 -1.67
C MET A 31 -9.69 7.32 -2.66
N TYR A 32 -9.95 8.62 -2.49
CA TYR A 32 -9.27 9.65 -3.29
C TYR A 32 -7.76 9.66 -3.02
N ALA A 33 -7.34 9.54 -1.77
CA ALA A 33 -5.92 9.45 -1.42
C ALA A 33 -5.23 8.25 -2.11
N ILE A 34 -5.87 7.07 -2.12
CA ILE A 34 -5.37 5.90 -2.86
C ILE A 34 -5.25 6.20 -4.36
N GLY A 35 -6.26 6.85 -4.96
CA GLY A 35 -6.26 7.23 -6.37
C GLY A 35 -5.11 8.16 -6.75
N HIS A 36 -4.81 9.15 -5.89
CA HIS A 36 -3.69 10.08 -6.08
C HIS A 36 -2.31 9.44 -5.88
N LEU A 37 -2.24 8.33 -5.13
CA LEU A 37 -1.02 7.55 -4.88
C LEU A 37 -0.77 6.46 -5.94
N GLU A 38 -1.76 6.13 -6.77
CA GLU A 38 -1.65 5.07 -7.77
C GLU A 38 -0.80 5.50 -8.98
N GLY A 39 0.01 4.57 -9.49
CA GLY A 39 0.91 4.80 -10.62
C GLY A 39 2.17 5.58 -10.22
N ASP A 40 2.51 6.57 -11.03
CA ASP A 40 3.64 7.48 -10.83
C ASP A 40 3.12 8.88 -10.40
N PRO A 41 2.83 9.08 -9.10
CA PRO A 41 2.30 10.33 -8.58
C PRO A 41 3.30 11.48 -8.71
N THR A 42 2.75 12.65 -8.97
CA THR A 42 3.47 13.91 -9.04
C THR A 42 3.59 14.52 -7.63
N PRO A 43 4.47 15.52 -7.41
CA PRO A 43 4.49 16.25 -6.14
C PRO A 43 3.12 16.82 -5.75
N ALA A 44 2.33 17.27 -6.73
CA ALA A 44 0.98 17.78 -6.50
C ALA A 44 0.00 16.66 -6.04
N SER A 45 0.05 15.48 -6.67
CA SER A 45 -0.82 14.37 -6.24
C SER A 45 -0.38 13.78 -4.90
N LEU A 46 0.91 13.80 -4.57
CA LEU A 46 1.42 13.43 -3.24
C LEU A 46 0.90 14.38 -2.15
N ALA A 47 0.98 15.69 -2.39
CA ALA A 47 0.42 16.68 -1.47
C ALA A 47 -1.09 16.49 -1.30
N LYS A 48 -1.80 16.23 -2.40
CA LYS A 48 -3.24 15.99 -2.37
C LYS A 48 -3.62 14.73 -1.60
N ALA A 49 -2.87 13.64 -1.81
CA ALA A 49 -3.06 12.40 -1.06
C ALA A 49 -2.84 12.60 0.45
N ALA A 50 -1.85 13.39 0.85
CA ALA A 50 -1.59 13.71 2.25
C ALA A 50 -2.74 14.51 2.88
N GLU A 51 -3.25 15.54 2.19
CA GLU A 51 -4.42 16.31 2.61
C GLU A 51 -5.63 15.39 2.86
N LEU A 52 -5.93 14.53 1.90
CA LEU A 52 -7.06 13.60 1.94
C LEU A 52 -6.90 12.51 2.99
N PHE A 53 -5.68 12.00 3.18
CA PHE A 53 -5.37 11.04 4.25
C PHE A 53 -5.57 11.67 5.63
N ASN A 54 -5.06 12.88 5.84
CA ASN A 54 -5.24 13.63 7.09
C ASN A 54 -6.72 13.94 7.35
N ARG A 55 -7.49 14.23 6.30
CA ARG A 55 -8.94 14.39 6.38
C ARG A 55 -9.65 13.10 6.77
N SER A 56 -9.24 11.95 6.24
CA SER A 56 -9.77 10.65 6.66
C SER A 56 -9.43 10.38 8.13
N PHE A 57 -8.17 10.60 8.54
CA PHE A 57 -7.72 10.41 9.92
C PHE A 57 -8.47 11.30 10.91
N ALA A 58 -8.84 12.51 10.49
CA ALA A 58 -9.61 13.46 11.29
C ALA A 58 -10.98 12.93 11.71
N ASN A 59 -11.51 11.84 11.17
CA ASN A 59 -12.71 11.22 11.73
C ASN A 59 -12.43 10.52 13.07
N THR A 60 -11.18 10.23 13.44
CA THR A 60 -10.80 9.61 14.73
C THR A 60 -10.87 10.61 15.90
N ARG A 61 -12.04 11.23 16.17
CA ARG A 61 -12.16 12.38 17.09
C ARG A 61 -13.00 12.14 18.33
N VAL A 62 -13.81 11.09 18.36
CA VAL A 62 -14.73 10.88 19.50
C VAL A 62 -13.97 10.19 20.64
N GLY A 63 -13.42 10.99 21.55
CA GLY A 63 -12.79 10.51 22.77
C GLY A 63 -13.79 9.86 23.75
N PRO A 64 -13.31 9.08 24.73
CA PRO A 64 -11.91 8.71 25.00
C PRO A 64 -11.39 7.57 24.10
N PHE A 65 -12.25 6.97 23.28
CA PHE A 65 -11.94 5.71 22.59
C PHE A 65 -11.55 5.86 21.10
N GLY A 66 -11.43 7.10 20.59
CA GLY A 66 -11.07 7.33 19.19
C GLY A 66 -12.13 6.80 18.22
N VAL A 67 -13.40 6.95 18.59
CA VAL A 67 -14.54 6.46 17.82
C VAL A 67 -14.64 7.21 16.48
N TRP A 68 -15.04 6.49 15.43
CA TRP A 68 -14.96 6.91 14.03
C TRP A 68 -16.35 7.21 13.45
N PRO A 69 -16.88 8.43 13.59
CA PRO A 69 -18.17 8.80 13.02
C PRO A 69 -18.15 8.81 11.49
N GLU A 70 -19.32 8.57 10.91
CA GLU A 70 -19.55 8.61 9.46
C GLU A 70 -19.16 9.95 8.85
N THR A 71 -19.46 11.06 9.51
CA THR A 71 -19.01 12.39 9.08
C THR A 71 -18.42 13.12 10.28
N THR A 72 -17.70 14.20 10.04
CA THR A 72 -17.12 15.03 11.12
C THR A 72 -18.18 15.77 11.94
N LYS A 73 -19.44 15.80 11.47
CA LYS A 73 -20.58 16.49 12.08
C LYS A 73 -21.70 15.54 12.57
N ALA A 74 -21.67 14.27 12.16
CA ALA A 74 -22.75 13.33 12.49
C ALA A 74 -22.61 12.76 13.91
N HIS A 75 -23.69 12.82 14.67
CA HIS A 75 -23.80 12.23 16.01
C HIS A 75 -24.49 10.86 16.03
N ALA A 76 -25.08 10.41 14.90
CA ALA A 76 -25.92 9.21 14.85
C ALA A 76 -25.14 7.92 14.49
N LEU A 77 -24.13 8.01 13.62
CA LEU A 77 -23.32 6.87 13.17
C LEU A 77 -21.91 6.97 13.71
N VAL A 78 -21.78 6.80 15.03
CA VAL A 78 -20.52 7.00 15.75
C VAL A 78 -19.48 5.90 15.49
N ASN A 79 -19.90 4.64 15.27
CA ASN A 79 -18.99 3.52 14.96
C ASN A 79 -19.03 3.15 13.48
N PHE A 80 -18.66 4.09 12.61
CA PHE A 80 -18.66 3.87 11.17
C PHE A 80 -17.42 3.09 10.73
N ILE A 81 -17.48 1.76 10.89
CA ILE A 81 -16.39 0.84 10.57
C ILE A 81 -15.98 0.87 9.09
N THR A 82 -16.88 1.27 8.19
CA THR A 82 -16.57 1.49 6.78
C THR A 82 -15.56 2.65 6.61
N GLY A 83 -15.67 3.69 7.43
CA GLY A 83 -14.71 4.79 7.48
C GLY A 83 -13.34 4.35 7.99
N ALA A 84 -13.32 3.65 9.13
CA ALA A 84 -12.08 3.09 9.68
C ALA A 84 -11.40 2.10 8.71
N GLY A 85 -12.19 1.28 8.02
CA GLY A 85 -11.72 0.38 6.96
C GLY A 85 -11.14 1.14 5.77
N GLY A 86 -11.78 2.21 5.31
CA GLY A 86 -11.28 3.07 4.23
C GLY A 86 -9.94 3.74 4.58
N PHE A 87 -9.79 4.18 5.83
CA PHE A 87 -8.51 4.69 6.34
C PHE A 87 -7.41 3.62 6.32
N LEU A 88 -7.69 2.42 6.85
CA LEU A 88 -6.73 1.30 6.82
C LEU A 88 -6.35 0.91 5.38
N GLN A 89 -7.33 0.90 4.47
CA GLN A 89 -7.06 0.67 3.04
C GLN A 89 -6.12 1.72 2.45
N THR A 90 -6.17 2.97 2.92
CA THR A 90 -5.26 4.02 2.46
C THR A 90 -3.83 3.76 2.93
N ALA A 91 -3.64 3.24 4.14
CA ALA A 91 -2.33 2.82 4.61
C ALA A 91 -1.77 1.63 3.82
N LEU A 92 -2.60 0.62 3.52
CA LEU A 92 -2.18 -0.61 2.84
C LEU A 92 -2.03 -0.43 1.31
N PHE A 93 -3.10 0.02 0.67
CA PHE A 93 -3.23 0.11 -0.78
C PHE A 93 -2.87 1.51 -1.31
N GLY A 94 -2.87 2.55 -0.48
CA GLY A 94 -2.30 3.85 -0.85
C GLY A 94 -0.80 3.86 -0.60
N TYR A 95 -0.39 4.14 0.64
CA TYR A 95 1.01 4.32 1.02
C TYR A 95 1.83 3.03 0.95
N GLY A 96 1.27 1.88 1.30
CA GLY A 96 1.95 0.59 1.08
C GLY A 96 2.06 0.22 -0.41
N GLY A 97 1.25 0.84 -1.27
CA GLY A 97 1.18 0.53 -2.71
C GLY A 97 0.85 -0.94 -2.99
N LEU A 98 0.20 -1.63 -2.04
CA LEU A 98 -0.12 -3.04 -2.15
C LEU A 98 -1.11 -3.25 -3.31
N ARG A 99 -0.83 -4.18 -4.23
CA ARG A 99 -1.82 -4.65 -5.21
C ARG A 99 -1.71 -6.16 -5.33
N ILE A 100 -2.86 -6.81 -5.32
CA ILE A 100 -2.99 -8.25 -5.59
C ILE A 100 -3.41 -8.38 -7.05
N ARG A 101 -2.66 -9.18 -7.81
CA ARG A 101 -2.96 -9.53 -9.20
C ARG A 101 -2.90 -11.05 -9.34
N GLU A 102 -3.30 -11.56 -10.49
CA GLU A 102 -3.21 -12.97 -10.78
C GLU A 102 -1.77 -13.48 -10.60
N GLY A 103 -1.59 -14.42 -9.66
CA GLY A 103 -0.31 -15.03 -9.34
C GLY A 103 0.72 -14.17 -8.59
N ARG A 104 0.49 -12.84 -8.41
CA ARG A 104 1.49 -11.92 -7.86
C ARG A 104 0.93 -10.88 -6.90
N LEU A 105 1.79 -10.45 -5.97
CA LEU A 105 1.56 -9.34 -5.06
C LEU A 105 2.64 -8.28 -5.34
N THR A 106 2.24 -7.02 -5.52
CA THR A 106 3.16 -5.90 -5.74
C THR A 106 3.05 -4.90 -4.60
N LEU A 107 4.16 -4.26 -4.25
CA LEU A 107 4.25 -3.22 -3.23
C LEU A 107 5.01 -2.02 -3.79
N ARG A 108 4.54 -0.81 -3.49
CA ARG A 108 5.19 0.45 -3.84
C ARG A 108 5.16 1.36 -2.59
N PRO A 109 5.90 0.99 -1.53
CA PRO A 109 5.79 1.67 -0.26
C PRO A 109 6.28 3.12 -0.38
N ARG A 110 5.56 4.02 0.29
CA ARG A 110 5.84 5.45 0.41
C ARG A 110 5.66 5.83 1.88
N LEU A 111 6.43 6.81 2.31
CA LEU A 111 6.24 7.37 3.65
C LEU A 111 5.00 8.26 3.68
N ILE A 112 4.25 8.14 4.77
CA ILE A 112 3.23 9.11 5.14
C ILE A 112 3.95 10.37 5.62
N GLU A 113 3.40 11.55 5.34
CA GLU A 113 3.95 12.81 5.82
C GLU A 113 4.22 12.76 7.34
N GLY A 114 5.39 13.25 7.76
CA GLY A 114 5.80 13.24 9.16
C GLY A 114 6.26 11.88 9.70
N THR A 115 6.28 10.83 8.88
CA THR A 115 6.80 9.51 9.29
C THR A 115 8.21 9.26 8.76
N THR A 116 8.99 8.47 9.49
CA THR A 116 10.35 8.04 9.09
C THR A 116 10.38 6.62 8.53
N ALA A 117 9.35 5.82 8.83
CA ALA A 117 9.22 4.46 8.34
C ALA A 117 7.74 4.01 8.28
N LEU A 118 7.45 3.10 7.35
CA LEU A 118 6.22 2.34 7.23
C LEU A 118 6.52 0.86 7.53
N ARG A 119 5.68 0.21 8.35
CA ARG A 119 5.78 -1.24 8.60
C ARG A 119 4.44 -1.94 8.40
N LEU A 120 4.37 -2.81 7.39
CA LEU A 120 3.28 -3.75 7.18
C LEU A 120 3.66 -5.08 7.85
N ARG A 121 2.80 -5.61 8.73
CA ARG A 121 3.07 -6.82 9.50
C ARG A 121 2.08 -7.91 9.15
N GLY A 122 2.56 -9.15 9.09
CA GLY A 122 1.72 -10.32 8.88
C GLY A 122 0.90 -10.23 7.60
N LEU A 123 1.52 -9.91 6.46
CA LEU A 123 0.88 -10.02 5.17
C LEU A 123 0.78 -11.50 4.80
N HIS A 124 -0.44 -11.98 4.55
CA HIS A 124 -0.71 -13.35 4.10
C HIS A 124 -0.95 -13.36 2.59
N PHE A 125 -0.18 -14.17 1.85
CA PHE A 125 -0.38 -14.36 0.42
C PHE A 125 0.04 -15.77 0.01
N ARG A 126 -0.89 -16.55 -0.57
CA ARG A 126 -0.65 -17.93 -1.05
C ARG A 126 0.02 -18.84 0.00
N GLY A 127 -0.38 -18.71 1.26
CA GLY A 127 0.17 -19.47 2.39
C GLY A 127 1.49 -18.93 2.95
N PHE A 128 2.12 -17.95 2.30
CA PHE A 128 3.26 -17.24 2.87
C PHE A 128 2.78 -16.16 3.83
N VAL A 129 3.56 -15.95 4.90
CA VAL A 129 3.37 -14.86 5.88
C VAL A 129 4.65 -14.04 5.90
N PHE A 130 4.57 -12.73 5.73
CA PHE A 130 5.74 -11.86 5.75
C PHE A 130 5.45 -10.46 6.29
N ASP A 131 6.49 -9.81 6.81
CA ASP A 131 6.48 -8.39 7.15
C ASP A 131 7.20 -7.59 6.06
N VAL A 132 6.82 -6.32 5.91
CA VAL A 132 7.50 -5.34 5.07
C VAL A 132 7.81 -4.11 5.93
N TRP A 133 9.07 -3.70 5.97
CA TRP A 133 9.48 -2.43 6.55
C TRP A 133 10.05 -1.55 5.44
N HIS A 134 9.73 -0.26 5.45
CA HIS A 134 10.24 0.72 4.51
C HIS A 134 10.61 1.99 5.27
N GLY A 135 11.81 2.53 5.08
CA GLY A 135 12.28 3.74 5.74
C GLY A 135 13.65 4.18 5.24
N GLY A 136 13.89 5.49 5.22
CA GLY A 136 15.03 6.08 4.50
C GLY A 136 15.06 5.57 3.06
N ASP A 137 16.22 5.09 2.58
CA ASP A 137 16.35 4.49 1.24
C ASP A 137 16.35 2.95 1.27
N ALA A 138 15.65 2.33 2.22
CA ALA A 138 15.60 0.87 2.35
C ALA A 138 14.18 0.32 2.46
N THR A 139 13.97 -0.85 1.84
CA THR A 139 12.78 -1.68 2.02
C THR A 139 13.22 -3.10 2.37
N ILE A 140 12.72 -3.63 3.49
CA ILE A 140 13.09 -4.92 4.06
C ILE A 140 11.86 -5.82 4.07
N PHE A 141 12.03 -7.04 3.54
CA PHE A 141 11.02 -8.11 3.58
C PHE A 141 11.47 -9.18 4.54
N THR A 142 10.63 -9.53 5.51
CA THR A 142 10.92 -10.57 6.50
C THR A 142 9.90 -11.69 6.36
N LEU A 143 10.33 -12.84 5.86
CA LEU A 143 9.49 -14.05 5.87
C LEU A 143 9.25 -14.50 7.31
N ARG A 144 7.99 -14.79 7.63
CA ARG A 144 7.53 -15.26 8.95
C ARG A 144 7.01 -16.70 8.89
N GLY A 145 6.50 -17.12 7.74
CA GLY A 145 5.99 -18.47 7.53
C GLY A 145 5.81 -18.77 6.04
N ALA A 146 5.85 -20.05 5.69
CA ALA A 146 5.67 -20.56 4.34
C ALA A 146 4.66 -21.71 4.33
N PRO A 147 3.95 -21.95 3.22
CA PRO A 147 3.06 -23.10 3.09
C PRO A 147 3.82 -24.42 3.19
N SER A 148 3.20 -25.44 3.76
CA SER A 148 3.74 -26.82 3.79
C SER A 148 3.53 -27.51 2.44
N GLY A 149 4.58 -28.09 1.85
CA GLY A 149 4.52 -28.84 0.58
C GLY A 149 5.13 -28.10 -0.63
N THR A 150 4.95 -28.65 -1.85
CA THR A 150 5.43 -28.04 -3.11
C THR A 150 4.54 -26.87 -3.52
N ALA A 151 4.71 -25.73 -2.87
CA ALA A 151 4.11 -24.47 -3.32
C ALA A 151 4.96 -23.83 -4.43
N ALA A 152 4.30 -23.17 -5.37
CA ALA A 152 5.02 -22.27 -6.28
C ALA A 152 5.77 -21.22 -5.46
N PRO A 153 7.02 -20.87 -5.84
CA PRO A 153 7.85 -19.98 -5.05
C PRO A 153 7.22 -18.59 -4.93
N LEU A 154 7.41 -17.94 -3.78
CA LEU A 154 7.07 -16.53 -3.63
C LEU A 154 8.12 -15.71 -4.39
N VAL A 155 7.67 -15.04 -5.45
CA VAL A 155 8.51 -14.11 -6.21
C VAL A 155 8.28 -12.70 -5.67
N VAL A 156 9.32 -12.12 -5.09
CA VAL A 156 9.33 -10.71 -4.68
C VAL A 156 10.16 -9.95 -5.72
N ALA A 157 9.53 -9.06 -6.47
CA ALA A 157 10.19 -8.24 -7.49
C ALA A 157 10.07 -6.77 -7.12
N SER A 158 11.18 -6.03 -7.24
CA SER A 158 11.23 -4.58 -7.16
C SER A 158 11.51 -4.02 -8.54
N ASP A 159 10.73 -3.03 -8.98
CA ASP A 159 10.98 -2.26 -10.20
C ASP A 159 11.99 -1.11 -9.99
N GLN A 160 12.37 -0.86 -8.74
CA GLN A 160 13.53 -0.06 -8.38
C GLN A 160 14.73 -0.97 -8.12
N ALA A 161 15.94 -0.53 -8.46
CA ALA A 161 17.16 -1.20 -7.99
C ALA A 161 17.08 -1.28 -6.46
N LEU A 162 17.05 -2.49 -5.89
CA LEU A 162 17.19 -2.65 -4.44
C LEU A 162 18.63 -2.28 -4.11
N ALA A 163 18.86 -1.00 -3.84
CA ALA A 163 20.19 -0.47 -3.56
C ALA A 163 20.80 -1.02 -2.25
N LYS A 164 20.05 -1.80 -1.46
CA LYS A 164 20.39 -2.16 -0.07
C LYS A 164 19.96 -3.59 0.30
N PRO A 165 20.58 -4.20 1.33
CA PRO A 165 20.54 -5.64 1.56
C PRO A 165 19.13 -6.16 1.88
N PHE A 166 18.73 -7.18 1.13
CA PHE A 166 17.63 -8.07 1.47
C PHE A 166 18.11 -9.08 2.52
N ARG A 167 17.37 -9.24 3.62
CA ARG A 167 17.67 -10.23 4.67
C ARG A 167 16.40 -11.00 5.01
N LEU A 168 16.37 -12.29 4.67
CA LEU A 168 15.38 -13.22 5.24
C LEU A 168 15.72 -13.43 6.72
N GLY A 169 14.84 -13.03 7.62
CA GLY A 169 14.95 -13.42 9.03
C GLY A 169 14.85 -14.93 9.15
N ALA A 170 15.69 -15.54 10.01
CA ALA A 170 15.70 -16.98 10.29
C ALA A 170 14.27 -17.53 10.50
N SER A 171 13.83 -18.59 9.81
CA SER A 171 14.45 -19.91 9.65
C SER A 171 14.53 -20.40 8.18
N GLY A 172 15.67 -21.01 7.83
CA GLY A 172 15.82 -21.96 6.70
C GLY A 172 15.70 -21.44 5.26
N ALA A 173 15.22 -20.22 5.05
CA ALA A 173 14.95 -19.68 3.72
C ALA A 173 16.23 -19.36 2.92
N ARG A 174 16.43 -20.03 1.76
CA ARG A 174 17.42 -19.64 0.74
C ARG A 174 16.73 -18.73 -0.29
N ALA A 175 17.18 -17.48 -0.42
CA ALA A 175 16.76 -16.62 -1.53
C ALA A 175 17.74 -16.78 -2.69
N ALA A 176 17.21 -17.08 -3.88
CA ALA A 176 17.95 -16.93 -5.13
C ALA A 176 17.67 -15.54 -5.70
N PHE A 177 18.75 -14.83 -6.02
CA PHE A 177 18.73 -13.50 -6.61
C PHE A 177 18.92 -13.66 -8.11
N SER A 178 18.01 -13.15 -8.94
CA SER A 178 18.29 -12.99 -10.37
C SER A 178 17.92 -11.58 -10.83
N ALA A 179 18.93 -10.90 -11.38
CA ALA A 179 18.74 -9.69 -12.18
C ALA A 179 18.50 -10.17 -13.62
N THR A 180 17.26 -10.12 -14.09
CA THR A 180 16.94 -10.47 -15.48
C THR A 180 16.58 -9.21 -16.26
N GLY A 181 17.55 -8.71 -17.01
CA GLY A 181 17.33 -7.90 -18.21
C GLY A 181 17.92 -8.66 -19.39
N ALA A 182 17.08 -9.16 -20.31
CA ALA A 182 17.52 -9.88 -21.51
C ALA A 182 18.14 -8.95 -22.57
N ASP A 183 18.14 -7.65 -22.32
CA ASP A 183 18.54 -6.54 -23.18
C ASP A 183 19.73 -5.74 -22.60
N GLY A 184 20.37 -6.22 -21.53
CA GLY A 184 21.47 -5.50 -20.87
C GLY A 184 21.02 -4.28 -20.07
N ALA A 185 19.71 -4.00 -19.94
CA ALA A 185 19.19 -2.95 -19.09
C ALA A 185 18.92 -3.47 -17.67
N VAL A 186 19.61 -2.91 -16.66
CA VAL A 186 19.36 -3.24 -15.26
C VAL A 186 18.05 -2.59 -14.82
N ARG A 187 16.96 -3.37 -14.75
CA ARG A 187 15.67 -2.92 -14.20
C ARG A 187 15.05 -3.99 -13.30
N GLY A 188 15.50 -4.01 -12.05
CA GLY A 188 14.82 -4.71 -10.96
C GLY A 188 15.59 -5.88 -10.37
N VAL A 189 15.35 -6.11 -9.08
CA VAL A 189 15.85 -7.28 -8.36
C VAL A 189 14.65 -8.18 -8.10
N SER A 190 14.69 -9.39 -8.63
CA SER A 190 13.72 -10.44 -8.33
C SER A 190 14.35 -11.46 -7.39
N PHE A 191 13.61 -11.80 -6.33
CA PHE A 191 13.94 -12.90 -5.44
C PHE A 191 12.93 -14.00 -5.65
N THR A 192 13.44 -15.19 -5.86
CA THR A 192 12.62 -16.41 -5.82
C THR A 192 12.95 -17.12 -4.51
N LEU A 193 11.95 -17.19 -3.64
CA LEU A 193 12.06 -17.97 -2.42
C LEU A 193 11.72 -19.43 -2.74
N HIS A 194 12.75 -20.29 -2.73
CA HIS A 194 12.57 -21.74 -2.70
C HIS A 194 12.60 -22.17 -1.24
N VAL A 195 11.50 -22.76 -0.76
CA VAL A 195 11.41 -23.39 0.56
C VAL A 195 11.57 -24.90 0.38
#